data_AF-A0A3Q9JK54-F1
#
_entry.id   AF-A0A3Q9JK54-F1
#
_cell.length_a   1.000
_cell.length_b   1.000
_cell.length_c   1.000
_cell.angle_alpha   90.00
_cell.angle_beta   90.00
_cell.angle_gamma   90.00
#
_symmetry.space_group_name_H-M   'P 1'
#
loop_
_entity.id
_entity.type
_entity.pdbx_description
1 polymer ?
#
loop_
_entity_poly.entity_id
_entity_poly.type
_entity_poly.pdbx_seq_one_letter_code
_entity_poly.pdbx_strand_id
1 'polypeptide(L)'
;MPNTLICDNGLEFHSGQLHRVCAELNIELVYCPKQQAHYKGCVERFLGTLNRQVCHKLKGTTFSNIRQRGDYQSANEDCITLKELKVIIYQWLIDVYCQSLHKLLQSSPFNEWQEGIKHIEPLLPESAQSLGLILSHQFRRKITHQGIQFVNLYYNAKEHRLLRVDFDNLAFI
;
A
#
# COMPACT_ATOMS: atom_id res chain seq x y z
N MET A 1 -4.55 -10.05 8.90
CA MET A 1 -3.97 -10.23 7.55
C MET A 1 -5.07 -10.77 6.66
N PRO A 2 -5.28 -10.19 5.48
CA PRO A 2 -6.29 -10.70 4.54
C PRO A 2 -5.82 -12.02 3.93
N ASN A 3 -6.74 -12.91 3.58
CA ASN A 3 -6.41 -14.15 2.87
C ASN A 3 -6.13 -13.89 1.38
N THR A 4 -6.76 -12.89 0.79
CA THR A 4 -6.65 -12.56 -0.63
C THR A 4 -6.48 -11.04 -0.80
N LEU A 5 -5.53 -10.64 -1.64
CA LEU A 5 -5.33 -9.27 -2.08
C LEU A 5 -5.74 -9.16 -3.54
N ILE A 6 -6.75 -8.34 -3.81
CA ILE A 6 -7.23 -8.08 -5.17
C ILE A 6 -6.61 -6.78 -5.66
N CYS A 7 -5.77 -6.87 -6.69
CA CYS A 7 -5.12 -5.72 -7.33
C CYS A 7 -5.67 -5.50 -8.74
N ASP A 8 -5.55 -4.27 -9.24
CA ASP A 8 -5.76 -4.06 -10.66
C ASP A 8 -4.51 -4.44 -11.47
N ASN A 9 -4.62 -4.45 -12.80
CA ASN A 9 -3.51 -4.81 -13.69
C ASN A 9 -2.48 -3.68 -13.89
N GLY A 10 -2.39 -2.71 -12.99
CA GLY A 10 -1.31 -1.72 -13.00
C GLY A 10 0.06 -2.40 -12.96
N LEU A 11 1.02 -1.87 -13.72
CA LEU A 11 2.38 -2.43 -13.77
C LEU A 11 3.07 -2.36 -12.40
N GLU A 12 2.70 -1.39 -11.58
CA GLU A 12 3.16 -1.23 -10.19
C GLU A 12 2.81 -2.43 -9.30
N PHE A 13 1.69 -3.12 -9.57
CA PHE A 13 1.26 -4.29 -8.80
C PHE A 13 1.97 -5.57 -9.23
N HIS A 14 2.60 -5.59 -10.41
CA HIS A 14 3.37 -6.74 -10.90
C HIS A 14 4.82 -6.77 -10.38
N SER A 15 5.12 -5.98 -9.34
CA SER A 15 6.45 -5.97 -8.75
C SER A 15 6.76 -7.31 -8.06
N GLY A 16 7.99 -7.81 -8.23
CA GLY A 16 8.44 -9.03 -7.55
C GLY A 16 8.39 -8.91 -6.01
N GLN A 17 8.52 -7.69 -5.47
CA GLN A 17 8.39 -7.44 -4.04
C GLN A 17 6.98 -7.73 -3.54
N LEU A 18 5.93 -7.29 -4.25
CA LEU A 18 4.54 -7.55 -3.85
C LEU A 18 4.25 -9.05 -3.85
N HIS A 19 4.64 -9.75 -4.92
CA HIS A 19 4.48 -11.21 -5.01
C HIS A 19 5.16 -11.93 -3.84
N ARG A 20 6.40 -11.56 -3.51
CA ARG A 20 7.14 -12.14 -2.37
C ARG A 20 6.42 -11.88 -1.04
N VAL A 21 6.05 -10.63 -0.78
CA VAL A 21 5.35 -10.26 0.47
C VAL A 21 4.04 -11.03 0.61
N CYS A 22 3.26 -11.12 -0.45
CA CYS A 22 2.03 -11.90 -0.46
C CYS A 22 2.31 -13.38 -0.17
N ALA A 23 3.32 -13.99 -0.81
CA ALA A 23 3.68 -15.38 -0.56
C ALA A 23 4.15 -15.63 0.89
N GLU A 24 5.02 -14.78 1.43
CA GLU A 24 5.53 -14.89 2.82
C GLU A 24 4.41 -14.72 3.87
N LEU A 25 3.36 -13.96 3.55
CA LEU A 25 2.21 -13.73 4.41
C LEU A 25 1.03 -14.68 4.15
N ASN A 26 1.19 -15.68 3.27
CA ASN A 26 0.13 -16.58 2.80
C ASN A 26 -1.12 -15.82 2.27
N ILE A 27 -0.88 -14.72 1.56
CA ILE A 27 -1.89 -13.91 0.90
C ILE A 27 -1.94 -14.32 -0.58
N GLU A 28 -3.11 -14.73 -1.04
CA GLU A 28 -3.35 -14.97 -2.46
C GLU A 28 -3.43 -13.64 -3.21
N LEU A 29 -2.55 -13.42 -4.18
CA LEU A 29 -2.57 -12.22 -5.02
C LEU A 29 -3.39 -12.48 -6.28
N VAL A 30 -4.53 -11.80 -6.38
CA VAL A 30 -5.48 -11.93 -7.51
C VAL A 30 -5.53 -10.62 -8.28
N TYR A 31 -5.42 -10.70 -9.60
CA TYR A 31 -5.56 -9.54 -10.48
C TYR A 31 -6.95 -9.49 -11.10
N CYS A 32 -7.56 -8.30 -11.11
CA CYS A 32 -8.83 -8.08 -11.79
C CYS A 32 -8.73 -8.49 -13.28
N PRO A 33 -9.75 -9.10 -13.89
CA PRO A 33 -9.69 -9.45 -15.30
C PRO A 33 -9.55 -8.21 -16.20
N LYS A 34 -8.90 -8.38 -17.36
CA LYS A 34 -8.72 -7.28 -18.33
C LYS A 34 -10.09 -6.79 -18.82
N GLN A 35 -10.23 -5.48 -18.95
CA GLN A 35 -11.41 -4.79 -19.49
C GLN A 35 -12.71 -4.95 -18.67
N GLN A 36 -12.62 -5.40 -17.43
CA GLN A 36 -13.77 -5.54 -16.54
C GLN A 36 -13.79 -4.45 -15.47
N ALA A 37 -14.22 -3.25 -15.87
CA ALA A 37 -14.25 -2.05 -15.01
C ALA A 37 -15.09 -2.22 -13.72
N HIS A 38 -16.08 -3.11 -13.73
CA HIS A 38 -16.95 -3.34 -12.59
C HIS A 38 -16.20 -3.86 -11.34
N TYR A 39 -15.07 -4.56 -11.50
CA TYR A 39 -14.23 -4.99 -10.37
C TYR A 39 -13.53 -3.81 -9.66
N LYS A 40 -13.40 -2.66 -10.32
CA LYS A 40 -12.78 -1.45 -9.73
C LYS A 40 -13.79 -0.51 -9.07
N GLY A 41 -15.09 -0.76 -9.25
CA GLY A 41 -16.15 0.19 -8.87
C GLY A 41 -16.20 0.51 -7.38
N CYS A 42 -15.77 -0.40 -6.50
CA CYS A 42 -15.68 -0.12 -5.06
C CYS A 42 -14.59 0.92 -4.75
N VAL A 43 -13.37 0.69 -5.26
CA VAL A 43 -12.22 1.59 -5.06
C VAL A 43 -12.47 2.95 -5.72
N GLU A 44 -13.00 2.96 -6.95
CA GLU A 44 -13.32 4.19 -7.65
C GLU A 44 -14.39 5.02 -6.93
N ARG A 45 -15.42 4.36 -6.37
CA ARG A 45 -16.46 5.04 -5.57
C ARG A 45 -15.87 5.62 -4.28
N PHE A 46 -14.98 4.89 -3.60
CA PHE A 46 -14.27 5.39 -2.43
C PHE A 46 -13.46 6.63 -2.77
N LEU A 47 -12.59 6.55 -3.80
CA LEU A 47 -11.75 7.67 -4.24
C LEU A 47 -12.59 8.88 -4.70
N GLY A 48 -13.69 8.65 -5.40
CA GLY A 48 -14.63 9.71 -5.78
C GLY A 48 -15.30 10.37 -4.57
N THR A 49 -15.55 9.62 -3.50
CA THR A 49 -16.11 10.15 -2.25
C THR A 49 -15.08 10.98 -1.49
N LEU A 50 -13.85 10.47 -1.37
CA LEU A 50 -12.71 11.18 -0.81
C LEU A 50 -12.48 12.52 -1.54
N ASN A 51 -12.43 12.49 -2.87
CA ASN A 51 -12.21 13.70 -3.66
C ASN A 51 -13.31 14.75 -3.45
N ARG A 52 -14.59 14.33 -3.45
CA ARG A 52 -15.73 15.23 -3.27
C ARG A 52 -15.82 15.81 -1.87
N GLN A 53 -15.56 15.00 -0.85
CA GLN A 53 -15.77 15.40 0.53
C GLN A 53 -14.55 16.11 1.15
N VAL A 54 -13.34 15.80 0.64
CA VAL A 54 -12.06 16.32 1.14
C VAL A 54 -11.37 17.15 0.08
N CYS A 55 -10.85 16.53 -0.98
CA CYS A 55 -9.90 17.18 -1.88
C CYS A 55 -10.47 18.43 -2.57
N HIS A 56 -11.75 18.43 -2.96
CA HIS A 56 -12.39 19.57 -3.62
C HIS A 56 -12.74 20.73 -2.67
N LYS A 57 -12.58 20.55 -1.36
CA LYS A 57 -12.76 21.62 -0.36
C LYS A 57 -11.43 22.28 0.04
N LEU A 58 -10.31 21.73 -0.40
CA LEU A 58 -8.97 22.23 -0.09
C LEU A 58 -8.50 23.21 -1.17
N LYS A 59 -7.78 24.25 -0.76
CA LYS A 59 -7.13 25.21 -1.67
C LYS A 59 -6.05 24.50 -2.50
N GLY A 60 -5.89 24.89 -3.76
CA GLY A 60 -4.96 24.24 -4.70
C GLY A 60 -5.47 22.97 -5.39
N THR A 61 -6.74 22.59 -5.17
CA THR A 61 -7.33 21.40 -5.79
C THR A 61 -7.51 21.56 -7.30
N THR A 62 -7.07 20.56 -8.07
CA THR A 62 -7.50 20.42 -9.46
C THR A 62 -8.86 19.73 -9.43
N PHE A 63 -9.93 20.51 -9.54
CA PHE A 63 -11.30 20.00 -9.68
C PHE A 63 -11.40 18.95 -10.78
N SER A 64 -12.43 18.09 -10.74
CA SER A 64 -12.55 16.92 -11.61
C SER A 64 -12.72 17.26 -13.10
N ASN A 65 -12.92 18.54 -13.46
CA ASN A 65 -13.15 18.96 -14.84
C ASN A 65 -12.65 20.40 -15.10
N ILE A 66 -12.15 20.66 -16.30
CA ILE A 66 -11.62 21.99 -16.72
C ILE A 66 -12.71 23.07 -16.59
N ARG A 67 -13.97 22.72 -16.86
CA ARG A 67 -15.12 23.63 -16.70
C ARG A 67 -15.43 24.00 -15.25
N GLN A 68 -15.15 23.13 -14.28
CA GLN A 68 -15.29 23.45 -12.85
C GLN A 68 -14.10 24.26 -12.32
N ARG A 69 -12.97 24.19 -13.00
CA ARG A 69 -11.76 24.92 -12.66
C ARG A 69 -11.88 26.41 -13.02
N GLY A 70 -12.66 26.79 -14.04
CA GLY A 70 -12.87 28.19 -14.42
C GLY A 70 -11.54 28.96 -14.57
N ASP A 71 -11.45 30.15 -13.97
CA ASP A 71 -10.24 30.98 -13.92
C ASP A 71 -9.32 30.68 -12.71
N TYR A 72 -9.54 29.56 -11.99
CA TYR A 72 -8.80 29.23 -10.77
C TYR A 72 -7.35 28.83 -11.10
N GLN A 73 -6.40 29.72 -10.77
CA GLN A 73 -4.97 29.45 -10.81
C GLN A 73 -4.54 28.63 -9.59
N SER A 74 -4.77 27.31 -9.64
CA SER A 74 -4.40 26.38 -8.56
C SER A 74 -2.91 26.39 -8.18
N ALA A 75 -2.04 26.95 -9.04
CA ALA A 75 -0.60 26.97 -8.86
C ALA A 75 -0.06 28.12 -7.98
N ASN A 76 -0.87 29.16 -7.71
CA ASN A 76 -0.43 30.39 -7.02
C ASN A 76 -0.92 30.52 -5.58
N GLU A 77 -1.67 29.56 -5.05
CA GLU A 77 -2.06 29.57 -3.62
C GLU A 77 -1.11 28.71 -2.81
N ASP A 78 -0.65 29.22 -1.66
CA ASP A 78 0.15 28.46 -0.69
C ASP A 78 -0.61 27.17 -0.31
N CYS A 79 -0.18 26.07 -0.92
CA CYS A 79 -0.85 24.79 -0.86
C CYS A 79 -0.45 24.05 0.42
N ILE A 80 -1.43 23.35 0.99
CA ILE A 80 -1.26 22.49 2.15
C ILE A 80 -0.06 21.56 1.97
N THR A 81 0.67 21.29 3.06
CA THR A 81 1.73 20.29 3.05
C THR A 81 1.16 18.88 2.95
N LEU A 82 1.95 17.93 2.45
CA LEU A 82 1.56 16.50 2.43
C LEU A 82 1.21 15.98 3.84
N LYS A 83 1.87 16.51 4.88
CA LYS A 83 1.59 16.16 6.27
C LYS A 83 0.19 16.60 6.69
N GLU A 84 -0.18 17.85 6.38
CA GLU A 84 -1.52 18.37 6.66
C GLU A 84 -2.58 17.61 5.87
N LEU A 85 -2.34 17.34 4.59
CA LEU A 85 -3.26 16.54 3.77
C LEU A 85 -3.53 15.17 4.41
N LYS A 86 -2.48 14.48 4.87
CA LYS A 86 -2.63 13.18 5.56
C LYS A 86 -3.51 13.29 6.81
N VAL A 87 -3.29 14.31 7.65
CA VAL A 87 -4.10 14.54 8.86
C VAL A 87 -5.57 14.75 8.50
N ILE A 88 -5.85 15.59 7.51
CA ILE A 88 -7.20 15.86 7.05
C ILE A 88 -7.87 14.59 6.52
N ILE A 89 -7.15 13.79 5.72
CA ILE A 89 -7.67 12.51 5.19
C ILE A 89 -7.94 11.54 6.34
N TYR A 90 -7.07 11.43 7.34
CA TYR A 90 -7.28 10.53 8.47
C TYR A 90 -8.48 10.92 9.32
N GLN A 91 -8.62 12.21 9.66
CA GLN A 91 -9.80 12.71 10.38
C GLN A 91 -11.07 12.43 9.60
N TRP A 92 -11.08 12.74 8.30
CA TRP A 92 -12.22 12.43 7.46
C TRP A 92 -12.52 10.92 7.40
N LEU A 93 -11.49 10.09 7.26
CA LEU A 93 -11.67 8.64 7.16
C LEU A 93 -12.28 8.06 8.44
N ILE A 94 -11.72 8.43 9.60
CA ILE A 94 -12.08 7.87 10.90
C ILE A 94 -13.41 8.45 11.39
N ASP A 95 -13.54 9.77 11.39
CA ASP A 95 -14.64 10.47 12.06
C ASP A 95 -15.87 10.61 11.16
N VAL A 96 -15.68 10.60 9.84
CA VAL A 96 -16.77 10.80 8.87
C VAL A 96 -17.04 9.54 8.07
N TYR A 97 -16.09 9.06 7.26
CA TYR A 97 -16.34 7.99 6.31
C TYR A 97 -16.73 6.67 6.99
N CYS A 98 -15.95 6.24 7.98
CA CYS A 98 -16.19 4.98 8.70
C CYS A 98 -17.46 5.02 9.56
N GLN A 99 -17.90 6.21 10.01
CA GLN A 99 -19.09 6.37 10.85
C GLN A 99 -20.37 6.62 10.04
N SER A 100 -20.24 7.08 8.79
CA SER A 100 -21.39 7.43 7.95
C SER A 100 -22.17 6.21 7.47
N LEU A 101 -23.49 6.35 7.38
CA LEU A 101 -24.37 5.34 6.80
C LEU A 101 -24.02 5.12 5.32
N HIS A 102 -23.61 3.90 4.98
CA HIS A 102 -23.33 3.52 3.61
C HIS A 102 -24.57 2.89 2.98
N LYS A 103 -25.14 3.54 1.95
CA LYS A 103 -26.43 3.13 1.33
C LYS A 103 -26.50 1.66 0.89
N LEU A 104 -25.40 1.08 0.42
CA LEU A 104 -25.41 -0.33 -0.01
C LEU A 104 -25.31 -1.30 1.17
N LEU A 105 -24.73 -0.88 2.29
CA LEU A 105 -24.58 -1.70 3.50
C LEU A 105 -25.78 -1.53 4.44
N GLN A 106 -26.56 -0.45 4.29
CA GLN A 106 -27.60 -0.02 5.24
C GLN A 106 -27.07 0.12 6.69
N SER A 107 -25.76 0.33 6.81
CA SER A 107 -24.97 0.36 8.04
C SER A 107 -23.71 1.20 7.80
N SER A 108 -22.94 1.50 8.85
CA SER A 108 -21.66 2.19 8.71
C SER A 108 -20.52 1.19 8.49
N PRO A 109 -19.46 1.54 7.74
CA PRO A 109 -18.29 0.67 7.60
C PRO A 109 -17.70 0.22 8.94
N PHE A 110 -17.73 1.09 9.95
CA PHE A 110 -17.30 0.75 11.30
C PHE A 110 -18.17 -0.35 11.93
N ASN A 111 -19.50 -0.24 11.86
CA ASN A 111 -20.40 -1.24 12.43
C ASN A 111 -20.25 -2.59 11.72
N GLU A 112 -20.20 -2.59 10.38
CA GLU A 112 -19.98 -3.81 9.59
C GLU A 112 -18.62 -4.47 9.93
N TRP A 113 -17.58 -3.66 10.15
CA TRP A 113 -16.30 -4.18 10.62
C TRP A 113 -16.41 -4.80 12.01
N GLN A 114 -17.07 -4.13 12.96
CA GLN A 114 -17.28 -4.64 14.32
C GLN A 114 -18.11 -5.93 14.36
N GLU A 115 -19.11 -6.09 13.49
CA GLU A 115 -19.84 -7.35 13.36
C GLU A 115 -18.97 -8.43 12.69
N GLY A 116 -18.25 -8.08 11.62
CA GLY A 116 -17.39 -9.02 10.88
C GLY A 116 -16.32 -9.67 11.76
N ILE A 117 -15.65 -8.90 12.63
CA ILE A 117 -14.61 -9.44 13.53
C ILE A 117 -15.15 -10.41 14.59
N LYS A 118 -16.47 -10.42 14.87
CA LYS A 118 -17.08 -11.41 15.76
C LYS A 118 -17.19 -12.79 15.09
N HIS A 119 -17.22 -12.82 13.76
CA HIS A 119 -17.37 -14.03 12.97
C HIS A 119 -16.06 -14.52 12.37
N ILE A 120 -15.13 -13.60 12.10
CA ILE A 120 -13.86 -13.88 11.45
C ILE A 120 -12.73 -13.33 12.32
N GLU A 121 -11.92 -14.22 12.88
CA GLU A 121 -10.70 -13.83 13.57
C GLU A 121 -9.62 -13.45 12.53
N PRO A 122 -9.08 -12.22 12.58
CA PRO A 122 -8.06 -11.81 11.64
C PRO A 122 -6.75 -12.52 11.94
N LEU A 123 -6.14 -13.12 10.91
CA LEU A 123 -4.80 -13.68 11.01
C LEU A 123 -3.80 -12.61 11.44
N LEU A 124 -3.06 -12.82 12.52
CA LEU A 124 -2.02 -11.91 12.96
C LEU A 124 -0.65 -12.40 12.47
N PRO A 125 0.28 -11.49 12.14
CA PRO A 125 1.66 -11.91 11.94
C PRO A 125 2.22 -12.50 13.24
N GLU A 126 3.18 -13.41 13.11
CA GLU A 126 3.86 -14.03 14.26
C GLU A 126 4.45 -12.99 15.22
N SER A 127 5.05 -11.94 14.67
CA SER A 127 5.54 -10.79 15.42
C SER A 127 5.65 -9.55 14.56
N ALA A 128 5.70 -8.38 15.21
CA ALA A 128 5.97 -7.11 14.53
C ALA A 128 7.35 -7.08 13.85
N GLN A 129 8.35 -7.75 14.43
CA GLN A 129 9.68 -7.88 13.84
C GLN A 129 9.66 -8.73 12.58
N SER A 130 9.04 -9.91 12.63
CA SER A 130 8.89 -10.78 11.46
C SER A 130 8.14 -10.06 10.34
N LEU A 131 7.03 -9.40 10.65
CA LEU A 131 6.31 -8.58 9.68
C LEU A 131 7.19 -7.47 9.09
N GLY A 132 7.97 -6.77 9.92
CA GLY A 132 8.89 -5.74 9.46
C GLY A 132 9.95 -6.27 8.49
N LEU A 133 10.48 -7.47 8.74
CA LEU A 133 11.44 -8.13 7.84
C LEU A 133 10.78 -8.52 6.51
N ILE A 134 9.59 -9.10 6.55
CA ILE A 134 8.82 -9.49 5.36
C ILE A 134 8.52 -8.28 4.48
N LEU A 135 8.09 -7.16 5.08
CA LEU A 135 7.75 -5.93 4.37
C LEU A 135 8.99 -5.13 3.89
N SER A 136 10.19 -5.46 4.39
CA SER A 136 11.42 -4.74 4.02
C SER A 136 11.80 -4.97 2.56
N HIS A 137 12.27 -3.91 1.89
CA HIS A 137 12.72 -4.00 0.51
C HIS A 137 13.96 -4.90 0.41
N GLN A 138 13.90 -5.89 -0.47
CA GLN A 138 14.99 -6.83 -0.68
C GLN A 138 15.90 -6.33 -1.79
N PHE A 139 17.20 -6.33 -1.52
CA PHE A 139 18.21 -6.01 -2.53
C PHE A 139 19.14 -7.21 -2.69
N ARG A 140 19.32 -7.68 -3.92
CA ARG A 140 20.37 -8.66 -4.23
C ARG A 140 21.70 -7.92 -4.35
N ARG A 141 22.71 -8.38 -3.60
CA ARG A 141 24.08 -7.85 -3.62
C ARG A 141 25.08 -8.99 -3.61
N LYS A 142 26.22 -8.77 -4.25
CA LYS A 142 27.34 -9.72 -4.24
C LYS A 142 28.12 -9.54 -2.93
N ILE A 143 28.41 -10.65 -2.26
CA ILE A 143 29.33 -10.65 -1.12
C ILE A 143 30.75 -10.53 -1.66
N THR A 144 31.49 -9.53 -1.19
CA THR A 144 32.91 -9.31 -1.55
C THR A 144 33.81 -9.57 -0.35
N HIS A 145 35.13 -9.54 -0.54
CA HIS A 145 36.09 -9.68 0.58
C HIS A 145 35.86 -8.64 1.69
N GLN A 146 35.48 -7.41 1.32
CA GLN A 146 35.21 -6.31 2.25
C GLN A 146 33.84 -6.42 2.95
N GLY A 147 32.94 -7.30 2.47
CA GLY A 147 31.59 -7.46 2.99
C GLY A 147 30.53 -7.21 1.92
N ILE A 148 29.35 -6.79 2.35
CA ILE A 148 28.24 -6.37 1.49
C ILE A 148 28.23 -4.86 1.42
N GLN A 149 28.28 -4.29 0.21
CA GLN A 149 28.13 -2.84 0.02
C GLN A 149 26.69 -2.51 -0.37
N PHE A 150 26.07 -1.57 0.35
CA PHE A 150 24.73 -1.10 0.06
C PHE A 150 24.60 0.39 0.42
N VAL A 151 24.18 1.22 -0.53
CA VAL A 151 24.00 2.68 -0.36
C VAL A 151 25.24 3.33 0.28
N ASN A 152 26.42 3.04 -0.27
CA ASN A 152 27.72 3.51 0.23
C ASN A 152 28.09 3.10 1.68
N LEU A 153 27.32 2.20 2.29
CA LEU A 153 27.64 1.59 3.58
C LEU A 153 28.17 0.17 3.37
N TYR A 154 29.11 -0.23 4.22
CA TYR A 154 29.69 -1.57 4.23
C TYR A 154 29.20 -2.36 5.44
N TYR A 155 28.65 -3.54 5.17
CA TYR A 155 28.13 -4.46 6.18
C TYR A 155 29.01 -5.70 6.23
N ASN A 156 29.58 -5.98 7.40
CA ASN A 156 30.46 -7.13 7.61
C ASN A 156 30.04 -7.88 8.88
N ALA A 157 29.93 -9.19 8.77
CA ALA A 157 29.63 -10.10 9.87
C ALA A 157 30.49 -11.36 9.71
N LYS A 158 30.80 -12.07 10.80
CA LYS A 158 31.68 -13.26 10.76
C LYS A 158 31.10 -14.36 9.87
N GLU A 159 29.78 -14.45 9.87
CA GLU A 159 28.95 -15.38 9.11
C GLU A 159 29.10 -15.17 7.60
N HIS A 160 29.39 -13.94 7.15
CA HIS A 160 29.64 -13.66 5.73
C HIS A 160 30.89 -14.39 5.21
N ARG A 161 31.83 -14.76 6.09
CA ARG A 161 33.03 -15.52 5.70
C ARG A 161 32.69 -16.98 5.37
N LEU A 162 31.75 -17.57 6.09
CA LEU A 162 31.32 -18.96 5.87
C LEU A 162 30.56 -19.08 4.55
N LEU A 163 29.63 -18.16 4.29
CA LEU A 163 28.87 -18.13 3.04
C LEU A 163 29.77 -17.98 1.80
N ARG A 164 30.93 -17.32 1.90
CA ARG A 164 31.89 -17.22 0.77
C ARG A 164 32.44 -18.59 0.37
N VAL A 165 32.76 -19.45 1.35
CA VAL A 165 33.33 -20.78 1.10
C VAL A 165 32.32 -21.67 0.39
N ASP A 166 31.03 -21.51 0.69
CA ASP A 166 29.95 -22.28 0.06
C ASP A 166 29.62 -21.77 -1.35
N PHE A 167 29.62 -20.44 -1.58
CA PHE A 167 29.29 -19.86 -2.89
C PHE A 167 30.45 -19.85 -3.91
N ASP A 168 31.71 -19.89 -3.47
CA ASP A 168 32.84 -20.10 -4.39
C ASP A 168 32.87 -21.54 -4.94
N ASN A 169 32.13 -22.49 -4.33
CA ASN A 169 32.01 -23.88 -4.78
C ASN A 169 30.75 -24.18 -5.63
N LEU A 170 29.85 -23.21 -5.83
CA LEU A 170 28.67 -23.37 -6.70
C LEU A 170 28.89 -22.67 -8.05
N ALA A 171 29.75 -23.29 -8.86
CA ALA A 171 29.77 -23.06 -10.29
C ALA A 171 28.56 -23.77 -10.92
N PHE A 172 27.63 -22.97 -11.47
CA PHE A 172 26.51 -23.36 -12.35
C PHE A 172 25.52 -24.43 -11.83
N ILE A 173 24.28 -24.00 -11.58
CA ILE A 173 23.04 -24.35 -12.30
C ILE A 173 21.99 -23.29 -11.94
#